data_AF-A0A954R9D6-F1
#
_entry.id   AF-A0A954R9D6-F1
#
_cell.length_a   1.000
_cell.length_b   1.000
_cell.length_c   1.000
_cell.angle_alpha   90.00
_cell.angle_beta   90.00
_cell.angle_gamma   90.00
#
_symmetry.space_group_name_H-M   'P 1'
#
loop_
_entity.id
_entity.type
_entity.pdbx_description
1 polymer ?
#
loop_
_entity_poly.entity_id
_entity_poly.type
_entity_poly.pdbx_seq_one_letter_code
_entity_poly.pdbx_strand_id
1 'polypeptide(L)'
;EMQLQVIDSLGESRRSLSAADQDRLLHLQAAAFARAGRTVDAIKLYEQLVEAHPDNGEVRERFAGLLLDSTDAKLLERALEQWRIVAARSRPDTDRWWSAKYHVALAQFKTGDKSGAAKLIRYLQATKGLGDAASAARFANLLKRCE
;
A
#
# COMPACT_ATOMS: atom_id res chain seq x y z
N GLU A 1 -0.09 36.11 17.69
CA GLU A 1 0.55 36.53 16.42
C GLU A 1 1.72 35.64 16.01
N MET A 2 2.67 35.30 16.91
CA MET A 2 3.84 34.46 16.59
C MET A 2 3.52 33.05 16.05
N GLN A 3 2.44 32.39 16.50
CA GLN A 3 2.08 31.05 15.99
C GLN A 3 1.56 31.05 14.54
N LEU A 4 0.90 32.13 14.10
CA LEU A 4 0.41 32.28 12.74
C LEU A 4 1.56 32.53 11.77
N GLN A 5 2.50 33.41 12.12
CA GLN A 5 3.70 33.68 11.31
C GLN A 5 4.57 32.43 11.11
N VAL A 6 4.67 31.57 12.12
CA VAL A 6 5.40 30.29 11.99
C VAL A 6 4.67 29.33 11.04
N ILE A 7 3.33 29.22 11.13
CA ILE A 7 2.53 28.40 10.22
C ILE A 7 2.63 28.92 8.78
N ASP A 8 2.55 30.23 8.59
CA ASP A 8 2.63 30.86 7.27
C ASP A 8 4.03 30.71 6.67
N SER A 9 5.10 30.93 7.45
CA SER A 9 6.48 30.74 6.99
C SER A 9 6.81 29.29 6.62
N LEU A 10 6.25 28.31 7.34
CA LEU A 10 6.35 26.90 7.00
C LEU A 10 5.55 26.58 5.72
N GLY A 11 4.40 27.22 5.54
CA GLY A 11 3.58 27.12 4.33
C GLY A 11 4.26 27.70 3.09
N GLU A 12 4.85 28.88 3.20
CA GLU A 12 5.61 29.55 2.12
C GLU A 12 6.89 28.78 1.76
N SER A 13 7.63 28.31 2.78
CA SER A 13 8.81 27.46 2.57
C SER A 13 8.42 26.18 1.81
N ARG A 14 7.28 25.58 2.14
CA ARG A 14 6.77 24.40 1.42
C ARG A 14 6.37 24.70 -0.03
N ARG A 15 5.81 25.89 -0.30
CA ARG A 15 5.43 26.32 -1.66
C ARG A 15 6.64 26.69 -2.53
N SER A 16 7.77 27.05 -1.91
CA SER A 16 9.02 27.34 -2.62
C SER A 16 9.76 26.09 -3.11
N LEU A 17 9.40 24.91 -2.58
CA LEU A 17 9.97 23.62 -3.00
C LEU A 17 9.49 23.22 -4.40
N SER A 18 10.32 22.48 -5.13
CA SER A 18 9.90 21.83 -6.37
C SER A 18 8.76 20.84 -6.10
N ALA A 19 7.93 20.54 -7.10
CA ALA A 19 6.86 19.55 -6.94
C ALA A 19 7.39 18.20 -6.42
N ALA A 20 8.52 17.74 -6.94
CA ALA A 20 9.17 16.51 -6.50
C ALA A 20 9.61 16.56 -5.02
N ASP A 21 10.11 17.70 -4.55
CA ASP A 21 10.50 17.88 -3.15
C ASP A 21 9.28 17.98 -2.23
N GLN A 22 8.19 18.59 -2.70
CA GLN A 22 6.90 18.62 -1.99
C GLN A 22 6.34 17.21 -1.81
N ASP A 23 6.38 16.38 -2.87
CA ASP A 23 5.93 14.99 -2.81
C ASP A 23 6.81 14.16 -1.87
N ARG A 24 8.12 14.35 -1.93
CA ARG A 24 9.06 13.67 -1.03
C ARG A 24 8.80 14.04 0.43
N LEU A 25 8.57 15.32 0.70
CA LEU A 25 8.23 15.80 2.05
C LEU A 25 6.91 15.20 2.52
N LEU A 26 5.89 15.20 1.67
CA LEU A 26 4.57 14.65 1.96
C LEU A 26 4.65 13.15 2.26
N HIS A 27 5.47 12.42 1.49
CA HIS A 27 5.74 11.01 1.71
C HIS A 27 6.41 10.75 3.07
N LEU A 28 7.46 11.50 3.40
CA LEU A 28 8.15 11.40 4.69
C LEU A 28 7.22 11.71 5.87
N GLN A 29 6.38 12.74 5.73
CA GLN A 29 5.41 13.11 6.74
C GLN A 29 4.35 12.02 6.94
N ALA A 30 3.84 11.42 5.86
CA ALA A 30 2.91 10.30 5.92
C ALA A 30 3.51 9.09 6.65
N ALA A 31 4.77 8.75 6.32
CA ALA A 31 5.50 7.68 6.99
C ALA A 31 5.73 7.97 8.49
N ALA A 32 6.04 9.22 8.85
CA ALA A 32 6.20 9.63 10.24
C ALA A 32 4.90 9.50 11.02
N PHE A 33 3.77 9.93 10.46
CA PHE A 33 2.46 9.76 11.09
C PHE A 33 2.07 8.30 11.27
N ALA A 34 2.33 7.44 10.28
CA ALA A 34 2.08 6.01 10.40
C ALA A 34 2.87 5.41 11.57
N ARG A 35 4.17 5.72 11.67
CA ARG A 35 5.04 5.24 12.77
C ARG A 35 4.63 5.77 14.14
N ALA A 36 4.03 6.95 14.19
CA ALA A 36 3.50 7.55 15.41
C ALA A 36 2.08 7.06 15.78
N GLY A 37 1.52 6.09 15.06
CA GLY A 37 0.15 5.60 15.26
C GLY A 37 -0.94 6.58 14.83
N ARG A 38 -0.58 7.69 14.17
CA ARG A 38 -1.51 8.68 13.61
C ARG A 38 -2.00 8.22 12.23
N THR A 39 -2.65 7.07 12.19
CA THR A 39 -3.05 6.39 10.95
C THR A 39 -3.96 7.24 10.08
N VAL A 40 -4.90 7.98 10.65
CA VAL A 40 -5.82 8.85 9.89
C VAL A 40 -5.07 9.95 9.15
N ASP A 41 -4.09 10.57 9.79
CA ASP A 41 -3.29 11.63 9.16
C ASP A 41 -2.37 11.07 8.09
N ALA A 42 -1.76 9.91 8.34
CA ALA A 42 -0.95 9.21 7.34
C ALA A 42 -1.77 8.85 6.09
N ILE A 43 -3.00 8.34 6.26
CA ILE A 43 -3.90 8.01 5.16
C ILE A 43 -4.19 9.25 4.31
N LYS A 44 -4.54 10.40 4.93
CA LYS A 44 -4.83 11.63 4.19
C LYS A 44 -3.67 12.10 3.31
N LEU A 45 -2.44 11.99 3.80
CA LEU A 45 -1.26 12.40 3.02
C LEU A 45 -0.96 11.41 1.89
N TYR A 46 -1.15 10.11 2.12
CA TYR A 46 -1.01 9.12 1.05
C TYR A 46 -2.11 9.22 0.00
N GLU A 47 -3.34 9.56 0.38
CA GLU A 47 -4.44 9.86 -0.55
C GLU A 47 -4.04 11.00 -1.51
N GLN A 48 -3.53 12.10 -0.97
CA GLN A 48 -3.02 13.21 -1.78
C GLN A 48 -1.91 12.78 -2.74
N LEU A 49 -0.98 11.94 -2.27
CA LEU A 49 0.12 11.44 -3.12
C LEU A 49 -0.37 10.53 -4.25
N VAL A 50 -1.32 9.63 -4.00
CA VAL A 50 -1.85 8.74 -5.06
C VAL A 50 -2.77 9.47 -6.03
N GLU A 51 -3.43 10.55 -5.59
CA GLU A 51 -4.20 11.44 -6.46
C GLU A 51 -3.30 12.27 -7.36
N ALA A 52 -2.22 12.83 -6.81
CA ALA A 52 -1.25 13.60 -7.58
C ALA A 52 -0.42 12.74 -8.54
N HIS A 53 -0.12 11.49 -8.13
CA HIS A 53 0.75 10.57 -8.88
C HIS A 53 0.10 9.22 -9.10
N PRO A 54 -0.97 9.13 -9.91
CA PRO A 54 -1.72 7.89 -10.08
C PRO A 54 -0.85 6.73 -10.58
N ASP A 55 0.17 7.02 -11.39
CA ASP A 55 1.06 6.02 -12.00
C ASP A 55 2.29 5.68 -11.15
N ASN A 56 2.48 6.35 -10.01
CA ASN A 56 3.56 6.03 -9.09
C ASN A 56 3.22 4.79 -8.26
N GLY A 57 3.69 3.63 -8.75
CA GLY A 57 3.49 2.34 -8.10
C GLY A 57 4.05 2.27 -6.67
N GLU A 58 5.18 2.92 -6.40
CA GLU A 58 5.80 2.90 -5.06
C GLU A 58 4.92 3.62 -4.04
N VAL A 59 4.42 4.81 -4.37
CA VAL A 59 3.50 5.56 -3.50
C VAL A 59 2.25 4.73 -3.22
N ARG A 60 1.68 4.09 -4.26
CA ARG A 60 0.49 3.26 -4.11
C ARG A 60 0.74 2.02 -3.25
N GLU A 61 1.89 1.37 -3.39
CA GLU A 61 2.28 0.24 -2.53
C GLU A 61 2.37 0.64 -1.06
N ARG A 62 2.99 1.79 -0.77
CA ARG A 62 3.12 2.29 0.60
C ARG A 62 1.77 2.66 1.20
N PHE A 63 0.89 3.27 0.41
CA PHE A 63 -0.48 3.53 0.83
C PHE A 63 -1.25 2.23 1.11
N ALA A 64 -1.19 1.27 0.18
CA ALA A 64 -1.85 -0.02 0.32
C ALA A 64 -1.32 -0.81 1.53
N GLY A 65 -0.01 -0.74 1.79
CA GLY A 65 0.63 -1.33 2.97
C GLY A 65 0.12 -0.70 4.27
N LEU A 66 0.08 0.64 4.34
CA LEU A 66 -0.47 1.36 5.50
C LEU A 66 -1.91 0.94 5.81
N LEU A 67 -2.76 0.83 4.78
CA LEU A 67 -4.13 0.39 4.94
C LEU A 67 -4.21 -1.08 5.41
N LEU A 68 -3.31 -1.93 4.91
CA LEU A 68 -3.27 -3.35 5.22
C LEU A 68 -2.82 -3.64 6.66
N ASP A 69 -2.09 -2.74 7.31
CA ASP A 69 -1.67 -2.87 8.72
C ASP A 69 -2.82 -2.69 9.70
N SER A 70 -3.96 -2.17 9.23
CA SER A 70 -5.17 -2.02 10.03
C SER A 70 -5.86 -3.35 10.35
N THR A 71 -6.68 -3.35 11.40
CA THR A 71 -7.68 -4.38 11.69
C THR A 71 -9.10 -3.94 11.33
N ASP A 72 -9.29 -2.69 10.90
CA ASP A 72 -10.56 -2.14 10.46
C ASP A 72 -10.95 -2.71 9.07
N ALA A 73 -12.14 -3.29 8.99
CA ALA A 73 -12.61 -3.95 7.77
C ALA A 73 -12.69 -3.00 6.56
N LYS A 74 -13.09 -1.73 6.75
CA LYS A 74 -13.19 -0.77 5.65
C LYS A 74 -11.80 -0.39 5.13
N LEU A 75 -10.82 -0.23 6.03
CA LEU A 75 -9.44 0.03 5.64
C LEU A 75 -8.82 -1.17 4.91
N LEU A 76 -9.14 -2.39 5.34
CA LEU A 76 -8.68 -3.61 4.68
C LEU A 76 -9.28 -3.78 3.28
N GLU A 77 -10.56 -3.45 3.08
CA GLU A 77 -11.18 -3.43 1.74
C GLU A 77 -10.51 -2.40 0.82
N ARG A 78 -10.19 -1.22 1.36
CA ARG A 78 -9.42 -0.22 0.61
C ARG A 78 -8.01 -0.72 0.27
N ALA A 79 -7.36 -1.43 1.20
CA ALA A 79 -6.06 -2.05 0.94
C ALA A 79 -6.15 -3.05 -0.22
N LEU A 80 -7.19 -3.89 -0.23
CA LEU A 80 -7.46 -4.86 -1.29
C LEU A 80 -7.60 -4.17 -2.66
N GLU A 81 -8.37 -3.08 -2.73
CA GLU A 81 -8.51 -2.27 -3.94
C GLU A 81 -7.16 -1.72 -4.43
N GLN A 82 -6.40 -1.08 -3.54
CA GLN A 82 -5.10 -0.51 -3.92
C GLN A 82 -4.12 -1.59 -4.39
N TRP A 83 -4.03 -2.74 -3.70
CA TRP A 83 -3.17 -3.84 -4.11
C TRP A 83 -3.59 -4.48 -5.44
N ARG A 84 -4.89 -4.52 -5.76
CA ARG A 84 -5.38 -4.94 -7.08
C ARG A 84 -4.90 -3.99 -8.18
N ILE A 85 -4.91 -2.68 -7.93
CA ILE A 85 -4.39 -1.68 -8.87
C ILE A 85 -2.88 -1.87 -9.08
N VAL A 86 -2.10 -2.04 -8.00
CA VAL A 86 -0.66 -2.33 -8.10
C VAL A 86 -0.41 -3.59 -8.92
N ALA A 87 -1.15 -4.67 -8.65
CA ALA A 87 -1.00 -5.93 -9.39
C ALA A 87 -1.36 -5.79 -10.87
N ALA A 88 -2.38 -5.01 -11.22
CA ALA A 88 -2.80 -4.78 -12.60
C ALA A 88 -1.82 -3.91 -13.39
N ARG A 89 -1.17 -2.94 -12.73
CA ARG A 89 -0.21 -2.01 -13.36
C ARG A 89 1.22 -2.52 -13.37
N SER A 90 1.50 -3.60 -12.63
CA SER A 90 2.82 -4.23 -12.61
C SER A 90 3.01 -5.17 -13.79
N ARG A 91 4.17 -5.12 -14.42
CA ARG A 91 4.55 -6.11 -15.45
C ARG A 91 4.47 -7.52 -14.84
N PRO A 92 3.81 -8.49 -15.49
CA PRO A 92 3.71 -9.86 -14.98
C PRO A 92 5.08 -10.46 -14.66
N ASP A 93 5.09 -11.35 -13.66
CA ASP A 93 6.26 -12.11 -13.21
C ASP A 93 7.44 -11.27 -12.69
N THR A 94 7.22 -9.99 -12.39
CA THR A 94 8.18 -9.14 -11.67
C THR A 94 7.99 -9.24 -10.16
N ASP A 95 9.01 -8.86 -9.39
CA ASP A 95 8.95 -8.83 -7.92
C ASP A 95 7.77 -7.99 -7.41
N ARG A 96 7.53 -6.83 -8.03
CA ARG A 96 6.39 -5.97 -7.69
C ARG A 96 5.06 -6.69 -7.95
N TRP A 97 4.94 -7.40 -9.06
CA TRP A 97 3.74 -8.16 -9.39
C TRP A 97 3.48 -9.31 -8.41
N TRP A 98 4.51 -10.10 -8.07
CA TRP A 98 4.41 -11.17 -7.07
C TRP A 98 4.09 -10.63 -5.68
N SER A 99 4.76 -9.55 -5.27
CA SER A 99 4.46 -8.85 -4.02
C SER A 99 3.00 -8.38 -4.00
N ALA A 100 2.52 -7.74 -5.06
CA ALA A 100 1.14 -7.26 -5.13
C ALA A 100 0.12 -8.40 -5.09
N LYS A 101 0.36 -9.50 -5.82
CA LYS A 101 -0.51 -10.69 -5.78
C LYS A 101 -0.56 -11.31 -4.38
N TYR A 102 0.57 -11.36 -3.68
CA TYR A 102 0.61 -11.81 -2.30
C TYR A 102 -0.24 -10.91 -1.39
N HIS A 103 -0.08 -9.58 -1.50
CA HIS A 103 -0.82 -8.65 -0.67
C HIS A 103 -2.32 -8.60 -1.00
N VAL A 104 -2.73 -8.86 -2.25
CA VAL A 104 -4.14 -9.10 -2.60
C VAL A 104 -4.68 -10.30 -1.82
N ALA A 105 -3.99 -11.45 -1.87
CA ALA A 105 -4.42 -12.63 -1.12
C ALA A 105 -4.42 -12.39 0.39
N LEU A 106 -3.44 -11.65 0.92
CA LEU A 106 -3.35 -11.31 2.33
C LEU A 106 -4.49 -10.37 2.76
N ALA A 107 -4.85 -9.38 1.93
CA ALA A 107 -5.98 -8.50 2.17
C ALA A 107 -7.30 -9.28 2.19
N GLN A 108 -7.53 -10.18 1.22
CA GLN A 108 -8.69 -11.08 1.22
C GLN A 108 -8.75 -11.95 2.49
N PHE A 109 -7.61 -12.52 2.90
CA PHE A 109 -7.54 -13.28 4.14
C PHE A 109 -7.92 -12.42 5.36
N LYS A 110 -7.39 -11.20 5.45
CA LYS A 110 -7.65 -10.27 6.56
C LYS A 110 -9.09 -9.75 6.59
N THR A 111 -9.75 -9.59 5.43
CA THR A 111 -11.18 -9.23 5.36
C THR A 111 -12.11 -10.42 5.61
N GLY A 112 -11.57 -11.64 5.78
CA GLY A 112 -12.33 -12.86 6.04
C GLY A 112 -12.65 -13.68 4.78
N ASP A 113 -12.32 -13.19 3.59
CA ASP A 113 -12.40 -13.90 2.32
C ASP A 113 -11.27 -14.92 2.15
N LYS A 114 -11.20 -15.89 3.07
CA LYS A 114 -10.22 -17.00 3.02
C LYS A 114 -10.37 -17.84 1.75
N SER A 115 -11.61 -18.01 1.26
CA SER A 115 -11.89 -18.76 0.04
C SER A 115 -11.31 -18.07 -1.18
N GLY A 116 -11.51 -16.75 -1.32
CA GLY A 116 -10.93 -15.96 -2.40
C GLY A 116 -9.40 -15.91 -2.36
N ALA A 117 -8.82 -15.75 -1.16
CA ALA A 117 -7.37 -15.83 -0.97
C ALA A 117 -6.83 -17.20 -1.45
N ALA A 118 -7.41 -18.31 -0.98
CA ALA A 118 -6.98 -19.65 -1.37
C ALA A 118 -7.14 -19.91 -2.88
N LYS A 119 -8.25 -19.47 -3.48
CA LYS A 119 -8.49 -19.58 -4.93
C LYS A 119 -7.42 -18.84 -5.73
N LEU A 120 -7.07 -17.61 -5.35
CA LEU A 120 -6.03 -16.84 -6.02
C LEU A 120 -4.67 -17.55 -5.94
N ILE A 121 -4.29 -18.05 -4.77
CA ILE A 121 -3.00 -18.72 -4.57
C ILE A 121 -2.92 -20.00 -5.41
N ARG A 122 -3.96 -20.84 -5.38
CA ARG A 122 -4.02 -22.07 -6.18
C ARG A 122 -4.00 -21.79 -7.67
N TYR A 123 -4.68 -20.74 -8.13
CA TYR A 123 -4.63 -20.29 -9.52
C TYR A 123 -3.22 -19.91 -9.95
N LEU A 124 -2.50 -19.12 -9.14
CA LEU A 124 -1.11 -18.74 -9.44
C LEU A 124 -0.21 -19.98 -9.48
N GLN A 125 -0.32 -20.86 -8.49
CA GLN A 125 0.42 -22.11 -8.43
C GLN A 125 0.22 -22.97 -9.68
N ALA A 126 -1.02 -23.11 -10.15
CA ALA A 126 -1.35 -23.94 -11.31
C ALA A 126 -0.93 -23.33 -12.66
N THR A 127 -0.89 -21.99 -12.78
CA THR A 127 -0.66 -21.31 -14.06
C THR A 127 0.77 -20.84 -14.26
N LYS A 128 1.45 -20.44 -13.19
CA LYS A 128 2.76 -19.77 -13.24
C LYS A 128 3.76 -20.30 -12.21
N GLY A 129 3.34 -21.22 -11.33
CA GLY A 129 4.06 -21.48 -10.09
C GLY A 129 3.88 -20.32 -9.10
N LEU A 130 4.64 -20.32 -8.00
CA LEU A 130 4.52 -19.28 -6.95
C LEU A 130 5.69 -18.28 -6.94
N GLY A 131 6.29 -18.05 -8.11
CA GLY A 131 7.46 -17.19 -8.27
C GLY A 131 8.74 -17.88 -7.79
N ASP A 132 9.64 -17.09 -7.22
CA ASP A 132 10.88 -17.57 -6.60
C ASP A 132 10.62 -18.30 -5.26
N ALA A 133 11.69 -18.84 -4.66
CA ALA A 133 11.58 -19.60 -3.41
C ALA A 133 10.98 -18.75 -2.26
N ALA A 134 11.31 -17.46 -2.20
CA ALA A 134 10.81 -16.55 -1.17
C ALA A 134 9.30 -16.30 -1.33
N SER A 135 8.86 -15.99 -2.55
CA SER A 135 7.44 -15.82 -2.88
C SER A 135 6.65 -17.10 -2.62
N ALA A 136 7.19 -18.25 -3.05
CA ALA A 136 6.58 -19.56 -2.85
C ALA A 136 6.34 -19.87 -1.37
N ALA A 137 7.33 -19.63 -0.51
CA ALA A 137 7.19 -19.82 0.93
C ALA A 137 6.10 -18.93 1.54
N ARG A 138 6.04 -17.66 1.14
CA ARG A 138 5.01 -16.72 1.63
C ARG A 138 3.60 -17.15 1.23
N PHE A 139 3.40 -17.52 -0.02
CA PHE A 139 2.12 -17.99 -0.54
C PHE A 139 1.68 -19.31 0.11
N ALA A 140 2.59 -20.28 0.25
CA ALA A 140 2.29 -21.55 0.90
C ALA A 140 1.86 -21.37 2.36
N ASN A 141 2.56 -20.50 3.11
CA ASN A 141 2.19 -20.18 4.49
C ASN A 141 0.83 -19.49 4.60
N LEU A 142 0.50 -18.60 3.66
CA LEU A 142 -0.82 -17.96 3.64
C LEU A 142 -1.94 -18.95 3.27
N LEU A 143 -1.69 -19.84 2.30
CA LEU A 143 -2.65 -20.86 1.88
C LEU A 143 -3.03 -21.78 3.05
N LYS A 144 -2.04 -22.26 3.82
CA LYS A 144 -2.27 -23.08 5.03
C LYS A 144 -3.16 -22.40 6.08
N ARG A 145 -3.18 -21.07 6.14
CA ARG A 145 -4.02 -20.30 7.07
C ARG A 145 -5.45 -20.10 6.56
N CYS A 146 -5.65 -20.26 5.26
CA CYS A 146 -6.96 -20.15 4.62
C CYS A 146 -7.78 -21.44 4.73
N GLU A 147 -7.10 -22.57 4.92
CA GLU A 147 -7.66 -23.90 5.19
C GLU A 147 -8.03 -24.05 6.68
#